data_AF-A0A937LGL6-F1
#
_entry.id   AF-A0A937LGL6-F1
#
_cell.length_a   1.000
_cell.length_b   1.000
_cell.length_c   1.000
_cell.angle_alpha   90.00
_cell.angle_beta   90.00
_cell.angle_gamma   90.00
#
_symmetry.space_group_name_H-M   'P 1'
#
loop_
_entity.id
_entity.type
_entity.pdbx_description
1 polymer ?
#
loop_
_entity_poly.entity_id
_entity_poly.type
_entity_poly.pdbx_seq_one_letter_code
_entity_poly.pdbx_strand_id
1 'polypeptide(L)'
;MQQLRAALALALTSFALVGCVSNSGYTPLLRAEPEVGATLNRAPRTLRLFYAALPDVERSSLRLIGPNGEHQLRGLHTMAADDLMIEIMDPVTPGEYVVEWRTAVGDDPTVYSGSFNFRYQSSQ
;
A
#
# COMPACT_ATOMS: atom_id res chain seq x y z
N MET A 1 32.55 -22.31 52.94
CA MET A 1 31.48 -23.22 52.51
C MET A 1 30.89 -22.68 51.22
N GLN A 2 30.95 -23.50 50.16
CA GLN A 2 30.20 -23.51 48.89
C GLN A 2 28.94 -22.62 48.90
N GLN A 3 28.57 -21.89 47.83
CA GLN A 3 27.94 -22.46 46.63
C GLN A 3 28.07 -21.56 45.39
N LEU A 4 28.42 -22.17 44.25
CA LEU A 4 28.08 -21.75 42.87
C LEU A 4 26.56 -21.57 42.73
N ARG A 5 26.08 -20.54 41.99
CA ARG A 5 24.87 -20.60 41.10
C ARG A 5 24.99 -19.51 40.02
N ALA A 6 25.41 -19.86 38.80
CA ALA A 6 24.56 -20.27 37.67
C ALA A 6 24.02 -19.07 36.88
N ALA A 7 24.58 -18.89 35.68
CA ALA A 7 24.19 -17.91 34.68
C ALA A 7 22.76 -18.15 34.19
N LEU A 8 21.94 -17.09 34.16
CA LEU A 8 20.68 -17.07 33.42
C LEU A 8 20.67 -15.78 32.56
N ALA A 9 21.15 -15.90 31.33
CA ALA A 9 20.90 -14.89 30.30
C ALA A 9 19.47 -15.10 29.79
N LEU A 10 18.52 -14.30 30.26
CA LEU A 10 17.17 -14.25 29.70
C LEU A 10 17.23 -13.51 28.35
N ALA A 11 17.24 -14.26 27.25
CA ALA A 11 16.97 -13.70 25.93
C ALA A 11 15.44 -13.53 25.76
N LEU A 12 14.94 -12.31 25.97
CA LEU A 12 13.57 -11.94 25.60
C LEU A 12 13.51 -11.80 24.07
N THR A 13 13.05 -12.84 23.38
CA THR A 13 12.74 -12.77 21.94
C THR A 13 11.32 -12.22 21.77
N SER A 14 11.20 -10.90 21.59
CA SER A 14 9.93 -10.25 21.28
C SER A 14 9.52 -10.57 19.84
N PHE A 15 8.67 -11.57 19.67
CA PHE A 15 8.04 -11.87 18.38
C PHE A 15 6.92 -10.85 18.13
N ALA A 16 7.19 -9.82 17.34
CA ALA A 16 6.17 -8.85 16.94
C ALA A 16 5.21 -9.50 15.94
N LEU A 17 4.06 -9.99 16.43
CA LEU A 17 2.94 -10.36 15.57
C LEU A 17 2.37 -9.07 14.95
N VAL A 18 2.73 -8.80 13.70
CA VAL A 18 1.99 -7.84 12.87
C VAL A 18 0.69 -8.52 12.47
N GLY A 19 -0.38 -8.25 13.21
CA GLY A 19 -1.71 -8.75 12.88
C GLY A 19 -2.23 -8.07 11.62
N CYS A 20 -2.60 -8.86 10.60
CA CYS A 20 -3.37 -8.37 9.46
C CYS A 20 -4.77 -7.99 9.95
N VAL A 21 -5.01 -6.70 10.19
CA VAL A 21 -6.34 -6.20 10.52
C VAL A 21 -7.16 -6.16 9.23
N SER A 22 -7.90 -7.24 8.94
CA SER A 22 -8.88 -7.26 7.86
C SER A 22 -10.09 -6.44 8.30
N ASN A 23 -10.13 -5.15 7.94
CA ASN A 23 -11.32 -4.34 8.19
C ASN A 23 -12.44 -4.81 7.26
N SER A 24 -13.38 -5.62 7.76
CA SER A 24 -14.52 -6.18 7.00
C SER A 24 -15.62 -5.14 6.69
N GLY A 25 -15.24 -3.86 6.55
CA GLY A 25 -16.14 -2.79 6.14
C GLY A 25 -16.28 -2.71 4.62
N TYR A 26 -17.37 -2.09 4.15
CA TYR A 26 -17.51 -1.74 2.74
C TYR A 26 -16.32 -0.90 2.25
N THR A 27 -15.84 -1.20 1.05
CA THR A 27 -14.84 -0.41 0.32
C THR A 27 -15.35 -0.16 -1.10
N PRO A 28 -15.24 1.07 -1.62
CA PRO A 28 -15.57 1.35 -3.01
C PRO A 28 -14.48 0.87 -3.98
N LEU A 29 -13.28 0.50 -3.50
CA LEU A 29 -12.20 0.01 -4.35
C LEU A 29 -12.54 -1.38 -4.91
N LEU A 30 -12.58 -1.49 -6.24
CA LEU A 30 -12.88 -2.74 -6.95
C LEU A 30 -11.62 -3.51 -7.35
N ARG A 31 -10.62 -2.80 -7.87
CA ARG A 31 -9.34 -3.37 -8.31
C ARG A 31 -8.26 -2.29 -8.43
N ALA A 32 -7.01 -2.71 -8.60
CA ALA A 32 -5.89 -1.81 -8.80
C ALA A 32 -4.92 -2.35 -9.85
N GLU A 33 -4.10 -1.46 -10.39
CA GLU A 33 -2.95 -1.73 -11.23
C GLU A 33 -1.77 -0.93 -10.63
N PRO A 34 -0.73 -1.59 -10.08
CA PRO A 34 -0.57 -3.02 -9.86
C PRO A 34 -1.71 -3.70 -9.09
N GLU A 35 -2.02 -4.96 -9.41
CA GLU A 35 -3.04 -5.73 -8.69
C GLU A 35 -2.66 -5.92 -7.21
N VAL A 36 -3.69 -6.04 -6.36
CA VAL A 36 -3.53 -6.30 -4.93
C VAL A 36 -2.79 -7.62 -4.72
N GLY A 37 -1.65 -7.56 -4.05
CA GLY A 37 -0.78 -8.71 -3.79
C GLY A 37 0.06 -9.17 -4.99
N ALA A 38 0.06 -8.43 -6.11
CA ALA A 38 0.79 -8.82 -7.31
C ALA A 38 2.30 -8.87 -7.07
N THR A 39 2.97 -9.78 -7.79
CA THR A 39 4.42 -9.74 -7.97
C THR A 39 4.75 -9.36 -9.40
N LEU A 40 5.37 -8.20 -9.57
CA LEU A 40 5.72 -7.61 -10.86
C LEU A 40 7.14 -7.98 -11.25
N ASN A 41 7.35 -8.28 -12.53
CA ASN A 41 8.70 -8.49 -13.09
C ASN A 41 9.26 -7.23 -13.77
N ARG A 42 8.46 -6.16 -13.84
CA ARG A 42 8.83 -4.86 -14.40
C ARG A 42 8.39 -3.75 -13.45
N ALA A 43 9.25 -2.74 -13.31
CA ALA A 43 8.94 -1.55 -12.54
C ALA A 43 7.68 -0.84 -13.08
N PRO A 44 6.63 -0.63 -12.28
CA PRO A 44 5.48 0.18 -12.66
C PRO A 44 5.89 1.66 -12.78
N ARG A 45 5.18 2.40 -13.65
CA ARG A 45 5.35 3.85 -13.82
C ARG A 45 4.17 4.66 -13.29
N THR A 46 3.06 3.98 -13.02
CA THR A 46 1.81 4.58 -12.58
C THR A 46 1.16 3.68 -11.55
N LEU A 47 0.34 4.28 -10.69
CA LEU A 47 -0.70 3.57 -9.95
C LEU A 47 -2.03 3.90 -10.58
N ARG A 48 -2.92 2.92 -10.68
CA ARG A 48 -4.28 3.11 -11.16
C ARG A 48 -5.25 2.30 -10.31
N LEU A 49 -6.19 2.97 -9.66
CA LEU A 49 -7.17 2.35 -8.76
C LEU A 49 -8.57 2.57 -9.33
N PHE A 50 -9.37 1.51 -9.39
CA PHE A 50 -10.72 1.53 -9.96
C PHE A 50 -11.75 1.38 -8.86
N TYR A 51 -12.78 2.20 -8.91
CA TYR A 51 -13.80 2.33 -7.87
C TYR A 51 -15.19 1.98 -8.40
N ALA A 52 -16.13 1.79 -7.48
CA ALA A 52 -17.52 1.48 -7.79
C ALA A 52 -18.30 2.65 -8.42
N ALA A 53 -17.76 3.86 -8.36
CA ALA A 53 -18.28 5.07 -8.99
C ALA A 53 -17.14 6.10 -9.15
N LEU A 54 -17.36 7.14 -9.97
CA LEU A 54 -16.39 8.19 -10.25
C LEU A 54 -15.82 8.82 -8.96
N PRO A 55 -14.49 8.77 -8.73
CA PRO A 55 -13.88 9.39 -7.56
C PRO A 55 -13.76 10.92 -7.71
N ASP A 56 -13.97 11.64 -6.61
CA ASP A 56 -13.69 13.07 -6.50
C ASP A 56 -12.18 13.28 -6.32
N VAL A 57 -11.51 13.78 -7.37
CA VAL A 57 -10.05 13.97 -7.40
C VAL A 57 -9.56 14.91 -6.30
N GLU A 58 -10.27 16.00 -6.02
CA GLU A 58 -9.87 17.00 -5.01
C GLU A 58 -9.98 16.46 -3.58
N ARG A 59 -10.81 15.43 -3.39
CA ARG A 59 -10.99 14.73 -2.12
C ARG A 59 -10.23 13.42 -2.04
N SER A 60 -9.38 13.15 -3.03
CA SER A 60 -8.64 11.90 -3.14
C SER A 60 -7.14 12.10 -2.92
N SER A 61 -6.49 11.05 -2.42
CA SER A 61 -5.04 10.99 -2.35
C SER A 61 -4.53 9.56 -2.46
N LEU A 62 -3.32 9.43 -3.01
CA LEU A 62 -2.56 8.19 -3.07
C LEU A 62 -1.18 8.42 -2.47
N ARG A 63 -0.67 7.43 -1.74
CA ARG A 63 0.72 7.37 -1.28
C ARG A 63 1.31 6.03 -1.68
N LEU A 64 2.59 6.04 -2.04
CA LEU A 64 3.34 4.84 -2.38
C LEU A 64 4.57 4.75 -1.48
N ILE A 65 4.60 3.75 -0.61
CA ILE A 65 5.71 3.52 0.30
C ILE A 65 6.46 2.28 -0.17
N GLY A 66 7.72 2.44 -0.52
CA GLY A 66 8.60 1.37 -0.98
C GLY A 66 9.77 1.12 -0.02
N PRO A 67 10.75 0.29 -0.44
CA PRO A 67 11.91 -0.06 0.37
C PRO A 67 12.79 1.13 0.76
N ASN A 68 12.77 2.19 -0.06
CA ASN A 68 13.56 3.41 0.15
C ASN A 68 12.74 4.55 0.78
N GLY A 69 11.51 4.27 1.23
CA GLY A 69 10.59 5.27 1.77
C GLY A 69 9.47 5.64 0.79
N GLU A 70 8.84 6.79 1.05
CA GLU A 70 7.73 7.29 0.26
C GLU A 70 8.20 7.83 -1.10
N HIS A 71 7.53 7.41 -2.17
CA HIS A 71 7.79 7.87 -3.53
C HIS A 71 7.03 9.16 -3.83
N GLN A 72 7.68 10.06 -4.55
CA GLN A 72 7.02 11.22 -5.13
C GLN A 72 6.06 10.78 -6.23
N LEU A 73 4.81 11.23 -6.10
CA LEU A 73 3.74 10.99 -7.08
C LEU A 73 3.25 12.32 -7.68
N ARG A 74 2.75 12.29 -8.92
CA ARG A 74 2.28 13.52 -9.60
C ARG A 74 1.11 13.27 -10.54
N GLY A 75 0.26 14.29 -10.64
CA GLY A 75 -0.79 14.36 -11.64
C GLY A 75 -1.91 13.36 -11.38
N LEU A 76 -2.50 13.38 -10.18
CA LEU A 76 -3.69 12.57 -9.88
C LEU A 76 -4.86 13.04 -10.77
N HIS A 77 -5.46 12.12 -11.52
CA HIS A 77 -6.60 12.40 -12.40
C HIS A 77 -7.44 11.15 -12.62
N THR A 78 -8.60 11.30 -13.27
CA THR A 78 -9.42 10.17 -13.76
C THR A 78 -9.22 9.98 -15.27
N MET A 79 -9.46 8.76 -15.76
CA MET A 79 -9.40 8.40 -17.19
C MET A 79 -10.77 7.99 -17.74
N ALA A 80 -11.85 8.53 -17.14
CA ALA A 80 -13.24 8.21 -17.46
C ALA A 80 -13.61 6.72 -17.30
N ALA A 81 -12.93 6.00 -16.40
CA ALA A 81 -13.19 4.60 -16.09
C ALA A 81 -13.42 4.39 -14.59
N ASP A 82 -14.06 5.36 -13.93
CA ASP A 82 -14.28 5.41 -12.47
C ASP A 82 -13.00 5.12 -11.69
N ASP A 83 -11.92 5.81 -12.06
CA ASP A 83 -10.58 5.51 -11.63
C ASP A 83 -9.79 6.73 -11.19
N LEU A 84 -8.78 6.48 -10.36
CA LEU A 84 -7.70 7.42 -10.11
C LEU A 84 -6.42 6.86 -10.73
N MET A 85 -5.73 7.67 -11.52
CA MET A 85 -4.41 7.38 -12.06
C MET A 85 -3.42 8.45 -11.62
N ILE A 86 -2.21 8.03 -11.25
CA ILE A 86 -1.12 8.93 -10.84
C ILE A 86 0.24 8.41 -11.32
N GLU A 87 1.12 9.32 -11.69
CA GLU A 87 2.49 9.03 -12.12
C GLU A 87 3.41 8.81 -10.91
N ILE A 88 4.30 7.80 -10.99
CA ILE A 88 5.39 7.58 -10.04
C ILE A 88 6.64 8.28 -10.58
N MET A 89 7.12 9.30 -9.88
CA MET A 89 8.24 10.13 -10.33
C MET A 89 9.61 9.50 -10.01
N ASP A 90 9.71 8.86 -8.85
CA ASP A 90 10.96 8.26 -8.39
C ASP A 90 11.19 6.85 -8.95
N PRO A 91 12.45 6.43 -9.16
CA PRO A 91 12.76 5.08 -9.61
C PRO A 91 12.20 4.00 -8.67
N VAL A 92 11.42 3.06 -9.22
CA VAL A 92 10.91 1.90 -8.49
C VAL A 92 11.96 0.80 -8.47
N THR A 93 12.49 0.48 -7.28
CA THR A 93 13.51 -0.54 -7.05
C THR A 93 12.88 -1.85 -6.59
N PRO A 94 13.52 -3.02 -6.81
CA PRO A 94 12.98 -4.29 -6.33
C PRO A 94 12.68 -4.27 -4.81
N GLY A 95 11.52 -4.79 -4.42
CA GLY A 95 11.08 -4.92 -3.03
C GLY A 95 9.58 -4.87 -2.85
N GLU A 96 9.16 -4.74 -1.59
CA GLU A 96 7.75 -4.60 -1.19
C GLU A 96 7.30 -3.15 -1.26
N TYR A 97 6.07 -2.96 -1.70
CA TYR A 97 5.41 -1.67 -1.80
C TYR A 97 4.06 -1.72 -1.11
N VAL A 98 3.72 -0.62 -0.44
CA VAL A 98 2.39 -0.36 0.11
C VAL A 98 1.80 0.84 -0.62
N VAL A 99 0.60 0.66 -1.17
CA VAL A 99 -0.24 1.73 -1.68
C VAL A 99 -1.26 2.06 -0.62
N GLU A 100 -1.28 3.31 -0.17
CA GLU A 100 -2.35 3.85 0.66
C GLU A 100 -3.23 4.74 -0.20
N TRP A 101 -4.54 4.66 -0.01
CA TRP A 101 -5.50 5.45 -0.77
C TRP A 101 -6.59 6.03 0.11
N ARG A 102 -7.12 7.17 -0.33
CA ARG A 102 -8.27 7.85 0.25
C ARG A 102 -9.09 8.45 -0.88
N THR A 103 -10.42 8.29 -0.86
CA THR A 103 -11.30 8.86 -1.88
C THR A 103 -12.76 8.98 -1.41
N ALA A 104 -13.52 9.87 -2.03
CA ALA A 104 -14.98 9.88 -2.02
C ALA A 104 -15.47 9.57 -3.46
N VAL A 105 -16.57 8.83 -3.61
CA VAL A 105 -17.04 8.36 -4.93
C VAL A 105 -18.51 8.72 -5.17
N GLY A 106 -18.83 9.10 -6.40
CA GLY A 106 -20.18 9.57 -6.77
C GLY A 106 -20.66 10.74 -5.90
N ASP A 107 -21.93 10.71 -5.50
CA ASP A 107 -22.54 11.72 -4.63
C ASP A 107 -22.38 11.40 -3.12
N ASP A 108 -21.69 10.30 -2.77
CA ASP A 108 -21.48 9.92 -1.37
C ASP A 108 -20.46 10.86 -0.70
N PRO A 109 -20.85 11.61 0.35
CA PRO A 109 -19.92 12.49 1.03
C PRO A 109 -18.89 11.74 1.88
N THR A 110 -19.05 10.44 2.09
CA THR A 110 -18.15 9.60 2.88
C THR A 110 -16.78 9.49 2.21
N VAL A 111 -15.73 9.71 2.99
CA VAL A 111 -14.37 9.47 2.53
C VAL A 111 -13.93 8.09 2.98
N TYR A 112 -13.71 7.21 2.02
CA TYR A 112 -13.20 5.87 2.22
C TYR A 112 -11.67 5.90 2.15
N SER A 113 -11.03 4.97 2.85
CA SER A 113 -9.60 4.76 2.77
C SER A 113 -9.24 3.30 2.91
N GLY A 114 -8.04 2.95 2.48
CA GLY A 114 -7.50 1.61 2.63
C GLY A 114 -6.04 1.56 2.20
N SER A 115 -5.49 0.36 2.27
CA SER A 115 -4.16 0.07 1.76
C SER A 115 -4.08 -1.33 1.19
N PHE A 116 -3.13 -1.52 0.28
CA PHE A 116 -2.79 -2.83 -0.26
C PHE A 116 -1.31 -2.88 -0.61
N ASN A 117 -0.77 -4.09 -0.72
CA ASN A 117 0.63 -4.30 -1.07
C ASN A 117 0.79 -4.84 -2.50
N PHE A 118 1.95 -4.60 -3.10
CA PHE A 118 2.46 -5.35 -4.25
C PHE A 118 3.97 -5.49 -4.11
N ARG A 119 4.56 -6.45 -4.82
CA ARG A 119 6.01 -6.68 -4.87
C ARG A 119 6.52 -6.37 -6.27
N TYR A 120 7.68 -5.73 -6.37
CA TYR A 120 8.46 -5.68 -7.61
C TYR A 120 9.72 -6.54 -7.45
N GLN A 121 9.95 -7.47 -8.36
CA GLN A 121 11.20 -8.20 -8.50
C GLN A 121 11.78 -7.91 -9.88
N SER A 122 13.06 -7.59 -9.96
CA SER A 122 13.71 -7.49 -11.26
C SER A 122 13.79 -8.89 -11.86
N SER A 123 13.22 -9.12 -13.02
CA SER A 123 13.68 -10.22 -13.87
C SER A 123 15.11 -9.88 -14.30
N GLN A 124 16.07 -10.73 -13.91
CA GLN A 124 17.45 -10.67 -14.41
C GLN A 124 17.48 -10.95 -15.91
#